data_AF-A0A3D3LMQ4-F1
#
_entry.id   AF-A0A3D3LMQ4-F1
#
_cell.length_a   1.000
_cell.length_b   1.000
_cell.length_c   1.000
_cell.angle_alpha   90.00
_cell.angle_beta   90.00
_cell.angle_gamma   90.00
#
_symmetry.space_group_name_H-M   'P 1'
#
loop_
_entity.id
_entity.type
_entity.pdbx_description
1 polymer ?
#
loop_
_entity_poly.entity_id
_entity_poly.type
_entity_poly.pdbx_seq_one_letter_code
_entity_poly.pdbx_strand_id
1 'polypeptide(L)'
;MSSAPVRPTRPKAIISANQASGSLLQGSSSMPALSVVSPGPLPANAVVNPLQKFAQLILYGIAMFAIWGGILAIAFAENSTNLNFLILGVGGLISAGMAIALVEWQRRKGGAELHSVHDYLIGIGFFFSAVGVLWGSRWLIGEAASNYSWFLNEGIPYSDTDWSPSAEAIYVQLAACFILIFGQVMYLNRLKGKVIFGWSVATFTPLVLAIIGFGPWMRWSNDIVSWELGISIISLTAVSMWLSLRSNSGIIFAIAALASGIIPILYEMQNNPADDTGAGGALSLIIFIIIVQGWLAADHRLRQDLMQWVSIFLVGEVILAMVFARAEELNLILGPFRADEYGDLSSIITLQVVLWLVVLLAYFPATLKRRIPYMPIGLAASLFLIVPQASIIPWVITIIMLPYLLIISKITRRWVANSTITAAGASFFLQSHLNSNGFYYEYFDSVLIIALLVTSEVARSKDKIDNFAHFTLLGTLVVSSPVLLGSNVLVPWTIVIYTIITSYLMLNEARENKDERSAMGASSALFT
;
A
#
# COMPACT_ATOMS: atom_id res chain seq x y z
N MET A 1 -7.53 17.90 -67.98
CA MET A 1 -8.00 17.45 -66.65
C MET A 1 -6.84 16.71 -65.99
N SER A 2 -6.16 17.29 -65.01
CA SER A 2 -4.95 16.72 -64.39
C SER A 2 -5.30 15.84 -63.19
N SER A 3 -4.71 14.65 -63.12
CA SER A 3 -4.83 13.71 -62.01
C SER A 3 -4.10 14.18 -60.74
N ALA A 4 -4.67 13.83 -59.58
CA ALA A 4 -4.13 14.16 -58.26
C ALA A 4 -2.89 13.31 -57.91
N PRO A 5 -1.95 13.82 -57.08
CA PRO A 5 -0.68 13.15 -56.81
C PRO A 5 -0.83 11.97 -55.82
N VAL A 6 -0.21 10.84 -56.14
CA VAL A 6 -0.13 9.64 -55.30
C VAL A 6 1.12 9.69 -54.43
N ARG A 7 0.97 9.43 -53.12
CA ARG A 7 2.08 9.43 -52.14
C ARG A 7 2.94 8.17 -52.28
N PRO A 8 4.29 8.26 -52.24
CA PRO A 8 5.16 7.09 -52.40
C PRO A 8 5.09 6.16 -51.18
N THR A 9 4.89 4.86 -51.44
CA THR A 9 4.97 3.79 -50.44
C THR A 9 6.43 3.36 -50.25
N ARG A 10 6.88 3.27 -48.99
CA ARG A 10 8.23 2.83 -48.63
C ARG A 10 8.38 1.31 -48.88
N PRO A 11 9.47 0.83 -49.50
CA PRO A 11 9.66 -0.60 -49.71
C PRO A 11 9.80 -1.33 -48.36
N LYS A 12 9.12 -2.47 -48.23
CA LYS A 12 9.25 -3.37 -47.07
C LYS A 12 10.69 -3.90 -47.03
N ALA A 13 11.33 -3.78 -45.87
CA ALA A 13 12.64 -4.39 -45.64
C ALA A 13 12.52 -5.92 -45.74
N ILE A 14 13.30 -6.52 -46.64
CA ILE A 14 13.55 -7.96 -46.65
C ILE A 14 14.47 -8.22 -45.46
N ILE A 15 13.97 -8.88 -44.42
CA ILE A 15 14.81 -9.38 -43.34
C ILE A 15 15.44 -10.67 -43.85
N SER A 16 16.69 -10.59 -44.30
CA SER A 16 17.52 -11.78 -44.50
C SER A 16 17.68 -12.49 -43.15
N ALA A 17 17.16 -13.70 -43.06
CA ALA A 17 17.39 -14.57 -41.91
C ALA A 17 18.89 -14.94 -41.87
N ASN A 18 19.64 -14.30 -40.98
CA ASN A 18 20.97 -14.80 -40.63
C ASN A 18 20.78 -16.16 -39.97
N GLN A 19 21.31 -17.20 -40.60
CA GLN A 19 21.45 -18.53 -40.01
C GLN A 19 22.36 -18.40 -38.77
N ALA A 20 21.78 -18.53 -37.58
CA ALA A 20 22.52 -18.72 -36.35
C ALA A 20 22.88 -20.20 -36.21
N SER A 21 24.16 -20.52 -36.40
CA SER A 21 24.74 -21.83 -36.10
C SER A 21 24.66 -22.10 -34.59
N GLY A 22 24.04 -23.22 -34.18
CA GLY A 22 24.13 -23.73 -32.81
C GLY A 22 22.83 -23.95 -32.03
N SER A 23 21.76 -24.45 -32.66
CA SER A 23 20.55 -24.92 -31.97
C SER A 23 20.40 -26.45 -32.08
N LEU A 24 19.94 -27.10 -31.01
CA LEU A 24 19.81 -28.56 -30.80
C LEU A 24 18.78 -29.28 -31.72
N LEU A 25 18.45 -28.71 -32.88
CA LEU A 25 17.52 -29.27 -33.87
C LEU A 25 18.20 -29.64 -35.19
N GLN A 26 19.51 -29.89 -35.18
CA GLN A 26 20.21 -30.39 -36.35
C GLN A 26 19.96 -31.90 -36.48
N GLY A 27 18.85 -32.28 -37.12
CA GLY A 27 18.56 -33.68 -37.43
C GLY A 27 17.11 -34.10 -37.60
N SER A 28 16.10 -33.20 -37.52
CA SER A 28 14.71 -33.59 -37.76
C SER A 28 14.26 -33.28 -39.19
N SER A 29 13.73 -34.30 -39.86
CA SER A 29 13.11 -34.28 -41.19
C SER A 29 12.02 -33.21 -41.33
N SER A 30 11.85 -32.68 -42.54
CA SER A 30 11.01 -31.52 -42.85
C SER A 30 9.61 -31.60 -42.24
N MET A 31 9.33 -30.75 -41.27
CA MET A 31 7.95 -30.47 -40.86
C MET A 31 7.29 -29.52 -41.86
N PRO A 32 5.99 -29.71 -42.17
CA PRO A 32 5.27 -28.83 -43.08
C PRO A 32 5.28 -27.40 -42.56
N ALA A 33 5.50 -26.44 -43.46
CA ALA A 33 5.58 -25.02 -43.13
C ALA A 33 4.25 -24.53 -42.54
N LEU A 34 4.19 -24.45 -41.21
CA LEU A 34 3.16 -23.70 -40.51
C LEU A 34 3.39 -22.21 -40.80
N SER A 35 2.52 -21.62 -41.63
CA SER A 35 2.45 -20.18 -41.77
C SER A 35 1.95 -19.60 -40.45
N VAL A 36 2.86 -19.08 -39.64
CA VAL A 36 2.49 -18.25 -38.49
C VAL A 36 1.85 -16.99 -39.04
N VAL A 37 0.53 -16.90 -38.94
CA VAL A 37 -0.18 -15.64 -39.12
C VAL A 37 0.34 -14.72 -38.02
N SER A 38 1.15 -13.73 -38.40
CA SER A 38 1.51 -12.63 -37.51
C SER A 38 0.21 -12.06 -36.94
N PRO A 39 0.08 -11.89 -35.61
CA PRO A 39 -0.99 -11.07 -35.08
C PRO A 39 -0.89 -9.73 -35.80
N GLY A 40 -1.97 -9.31 -36.46
CA GLY A 40 -2.01 -7.99 -37.09
C GLY A 40 -1.65 -6.89 -36.09
N PRO A 41 -1.27 -5.69 -36.56
CA PRO A 41 -1.07 -4.57 -35.65
C PRO A 41 -2.31 -4.42 -34.78
N LEU A 42 -2.11 -4.35 -33.46
CA LEU A 42 -3.18 -4.18 -32.48
C LEU A 42 -4.14 -3.08 -32.94
N PRO A 43 -5.47 -3.29 -32.86
CA PRO A 43 -6.43 -2.28 -33.27
C PRO A 43 -6.14 -0.97 -32.55
N ALA A 44 -6.21 0.15 -33.27
CA ALA A 44 -5.88 1.49 -32.76
C ALA A 44 -6.71 1.91 -31.52
N ASN A 45 -7.76 1.15 -31.19
CA ASN A 45 -8.65 1.34 -30.04
C ASN A 45 -8.47 0.26 -28.95
N ALA A 46 -7.38 -0.49 -28.93
CA ALA A 46 -7.01 -1.32 -27.79
C ALA A 46 -6.61 -0.40 -26.62
N VAL A 47 -7.61 0.15 -25.93
CA VAL A 47 -7.45 0.65 -24.57
C VAL A 47 -6.89 -0.53 -23.79
N VAL A 48 -5.59 -0.50 -23.50
CA VAL A 48 -4.96 -1.52 -22.67
C VAL A 48 -5.62 -1.35 -21.32
N ASN A 49 -6.63 -2.17 -21.05
CA ASN A 49 -7.58 -1.90 -19.99
C ASN A 49 -6.77 -1.89 -18.67
N PRO A 50 -6.68 -0.75 -17.96
CA PRO A 50 -5.85 -0.66 -16.75
C PRO A 50 -6.27 -1.71 -15.73
N LEU A 51 -7.55 -2.08 -15.72
CA LEU A 51 -8.12 -3.18 -14.95
C LEU A 51 -7.55 -4.55 -15.35
N GLN A 52 -7.23 -4.80 -16.61
CA GLN A 52 -6.65 -6.05 -17.09
C GLN A 52 -5.17 -6.16 -16.69
N LYS A 53 -4.40 -5.07 -16.79
CA LYS A 53 -3.02 -5.02 -16.27
C LYS A 53 -2.97 -5.16 -14.75
N PHE A 54 -3.98 -4.64 -14.06
CA PHE A 54 -4.17 -4.78 -12.61
C PHE A 54 -4.61 -6.20 -12.21
N ALA A 55 -5.56 -6.81 -12.92
CA ALA A 55 -5.93 -8.21 -12.71
C ALA A 55 -4.76 -9.16 -12.97
N GLN A 56 -3.93 -8.86 -13.98
CA GLN A 56 -2.70 -9.59 -14.25
C GLN A 56 -1.66 -9.41 -13.12
N LEU A 57 -1.56 -8.22 -12.53
CA LEU A 57 -0.72 -7.93 -11.37
C LEU A 57 -1.17 -8.73 -10.14
N ILE A 58 -2.47 -8.77 -9.86
CA ILE A 58 -3.04 -9.58 -8.78
C ILE A 58 -2.83 -11.06 -9.04
N LEU A 59 -3.08 -11.54 -10.26
CA LEU A 59 -2.92 -12.96 -10.62
C LEU A 59 -1.47 -13.42 -10.47
N TYR A 60 -0.48 -12.64 -10.93
CA TYR A 60 0.93 -12.99 -10.73
C TYR A 60 1.34 -12.92 -9.26
N GLY A 61 0.80 -11.96 -8.50
CA GLY A 61 0.98 -11.89 -7.05
C GLY A 61 0.44 -13.13 -6.35
N ILE A 62 -0.82 -13.49 -6.60
CA ILE A 62 -1.50 -14.67 -6.03
C ILE A 62 -0.81 -15.96 -6.46
N ALA A 63 -0.41 -16.10 -7.73
CA ALA A 63 0.29 -17.29 -8.20
C ALA A 63 1.65 -17.44 -7.51
N MET A 64 2.40 -16.34 -7.32
CA MET A 64 3.63 -16.35 -6.56
C MET A 64 3.35 -16.74 -5.10
N PHE A 65 2.37 -16.12 -4.44
CA PHE A 65 1.97 -16.47 -3.07
C PHE A 65 1.51 -17.92 -2.92
N ALA A 66 0.81 -18.48 -3.91
CA ALA A 66 0.37 -19.87 -3.90
C ALA A 66 1.54 -20.85 -4.05
N ILE A 67 2.54 -20.52 -4.88
CA ILE A 67 3.77 -21.33 -5.02
C ILE A 67 4.55 -21.32 -3.70
N TRP A 68 4.73 -20.14 -3.10
CA TRP A 68 5.36 -20.04 -1.78
C TRP A 68 4.54 -20.79 -0.72
N GLY A 69 3.24 -20.49 -0.60
CA GLY A 69 2.35 -21.10 0.39
C GLY A 69 2.27 -22.62 0.30
N GLY A 70 2.20 -23.18 -0.91
CA GLY A 70 2.18 -24.63 -1.11
C GLY A 70 3.47 -25.34 -0.66
N ILE A 71 4.64 -24.76 -0.95
CA ILE A 71 5.94 -25.33 -0.56
C ILE A 71 6.15 -25.25 0.96
N LEU A 72 5.57 -24.24 1.60
CA LEU A 72 5.75 -23.99 3.03
C LEU A 72 4.74 -24.71 3.91
N ALA A 73 3.51 -24.92 3.42
CA ALA A 73 2.53 -25.77 4.07
C ALA A 73 3.04 -27.21 4.22
N ILE A 74 3.83 -27.69 3.25
CA ILE A 74 4.49 -29.00 3.32
C ILE A 74 5.59 -29.00 4.40
N ALA A 75 6.30 -27.88 4.54
CA ALA A 75 7.47 -27.79 5.42
C ALA A 75 7.13 -27.44 6.88
N PHE A 76 5.97 -26.83 7.16
CA PHE A 76 5.45 -26.57 8.51
C PHE A 76 4.36 -27.59 8.94
N ALA A 77 4.30 -28.75 8.31
CA ALA A 77 3.44 -29.83 8.78
C ALA A 77 3.83 -30.24 10.22
N GLU A 78 2.82 -30.65 11.00
CA GLU A 78 2.94 -30.92 12.45
C GLU A 78 4.01 -31.98 12.79
N ASN A 79 4.40 -32.84 11.83
CA ASN A 79 5.43 -33.86 12.03
C ASN A 79 6.81 -33.52 11.40
N SER A 80 7.13 -32.24 11.24
CA SER A 80 8.41 -31.82 10.64
C SER A 80 9.57 -31.98 11.62
N THR A 81 10.57 -32.79 11.26
CA THR A 81 11.79 -33.00 12.06
C THR A 81 12.90 -32.02 11.69
N ASN A 82 13.89 -31.87 12.57
CA ASN A 82 15.07 -31.03 12.26
C ASN A 82 15.80 -31.49 10.99
N LEU A 83 15.81 -32.80 10.72
CA LEU A 83 16.37 -33.39 9.50
C LEU A 83 15.59 -32.96 8.23
N ASN A 84 14.27 -32.82 8.31
CA ASN A 84 13.48 -32.31 7.19
C ASN A 84 13.89 -30.87 6.84
N PHE A 85 14.16 -30.02 7.84
CA PHE A 85 14.66 -28.67 7.61
C PHE A 85 16.05 -28.66 6.96
N LEU A 86 16.94 -29.58 7.36
CA LEU A 86 18.25 -29.73 6.71
C LEU A 86 18.12 -30.13 5.23
N ILE A 87 17.27 -31.13 4.93
CA ILE A 87 17.04 -31.58 3.55
C ILE A 87 16.51 -30.42 2.69
N LEU A 88 15.53 -29.67 3.19
CA LEU A 88 14.98 -28.50 2.49
C LEU A 88 16.01 -27.39 2.33
N GLY A 89 16.83 -27.15 3.36
CA GLY A 89 17.91 -26.17 3.34
C GLY A 89 18.95 -26.49 2.27
N VAL A 90 19.53 -27.69 2.33
CA VAL A 90 20.55 -28.16 1.39
C VAL A 90 19.97 -28.31 -0.01
N GLY A 91 18.79 -28.91 -0.15
CA GLY A 91 18.11 -29.10 -1.43
C GLY A 91 17.80 -27.77 -2.12
N GLY A 92 17.34 -26.75 -1.37
CA GLY A 92 17.13 -25.40 -1.87
C GLY A 92 18.42 -24.74 -2.35
N LEU A 93 19.51 -24.82 -1.57
CA LEU A 93 20.80 -24.23 -1.93
C LEU A 93 21.43 -24.91 -3.15
N ILE A 94 21.38 -26.24 -3.26
CA ILE A 94 21.89 -26.97 -4.43
C ILE A 94 21.07 -26.61 -5.67
N SER A 95 19.74 -26.59 -5.57
CA SER A 95 18.86 -26.24 -6.70
C SER A 95 19.10 -24.80 -7.18
N ALA A 96 19.29 -23.87 -6.23
CA ALA A 96 19.66 -22.50 -6.54
C ALA A 96 21.00 -22.41 -7.25
N GLY A 97 22.01 -23.12 -6.74
CA GLY A 97 23.35 -23.20 -7.32
C GLY A 97 23.32 -23.73 -8.75
N MET A 98 22.55 -24.80 -9.00
CA MET A 98 22.37 -25.36 -10.34
C MET A 98 21.72 -24.35 -11.30
N ALA A 99 20.64 -23.70 -10.89
CA ALA A 99 19.94 -22.72 -11.73
C ALA A 99 20.86 -21.53 -12.09
N ILE A 100 21.57 -20.99 -11.10
CA ILE A 100 22.51 -19.87 -11.30
C ILE A 100 23.70 -20.30 -12.17
N ALA A 101 24.26 -21.50 -11.94
CA ALA A 101 25.37 -22.03 -12.72
C ALA A 101 25.01 -22.24 -14.19
N LEU A 102 23.80 -22.75 -14.47
CA LEU A 102 23.30 -22.90 -15.84
C LEU A 102 23.20 -21.56 -16.55
N VAL A 103 22.66 -20.53 -15.89
CA VAL A 103 22.56 -19.19 -16.46
C VAL A 103 23.95 -18.60 -16.72
N GLU A 104 24.88 -18.75 -15.78
CA GLU A 104 26.24 -18.24 -15.94
C GLU A 104 27.00 -18.95 -17.08
N TRP A 105 26.79 -20.27 -17.23
CA TRP A 105 27.38 -21.04 -18.32
C TRP A 105 26.84 -20.62 -19.68
N GLN A 106 25.52 -20.42 -19.79
CA GLN A 106 24.88 -19.94 -21.02
C GLN A 106 25.30 -18.51 -21.35
N ARG A 107 25.39 -17.61 -20.35
CA ARG A 107 25.87 -16.23 -20.52
C ARG A 107 27.29 -16.18 -21.06
N ARG A 108 28.19 -17.02 -20.56
CA ARG A 108 29.59 -17.09 -21.03
C ARG A 108 29.71 -17.59 -22.48
N LYS A 109 28.78 -18.43 -22.93
CA LYS A 109 28.77 -18.99 -24.30
C LYS A 109 27.99 -18.14 -25.31
N GLY A 110 26.94 -17.43 -24.88
CA GLY A 110 25.95 -16.79 -25.75
C GLY A 110 26.05 -15.26 -25.87
N GLY A 111 27.00 -14.61 -25.19
CA GLY A 111 27.16 -13.15 -25.17
C GLY A 111 26.74 -12.51 -23.85
N ALA A 112 27.18 -11.26 -23.62
CA ALA A 112 27.07 -10.59 -22.33
C ALA A 112 25.65 -10.12 -21.93
N GLU A 113 24.65 -10.26 -22.81
CA GLU A 113 23.27 -9.80 -22.58
C GLU A 113 22.35 -10.95 -22.14
N LEU A 114 21.55 -10.71 -21.09
CA LEU A 114 20.54 -11.67 -20.66
C LEU A 114 19.24 -11.59 -21.48
N HIS A 115 18.81 -12.75 -21.97
CA HIS A 115 17.47 -12.98 -22.51
C HIS A 115 16.44 -13.27 -21.40
N SER A 116 15.15 -13.16 -21.73
CA SER A 116 14.05 -13.38 -20.77
C SER A 116 14.05 -14.76 -20.12
N VAL A 117 14.52 -15.80 -20.83
CA VAL A 117 14.64 -17.16 -20.27
C VAL A 117 15.69 -17.22 -19.16
N HIS A 118 16.81 -16.48 -19.32
CA HIS A 118 17.85 -16.40 -18.30
C HIS A 118 17.36 -15.64 -17.06
N ASP A 119 16.58 -14.56 -17.23
CA ASP A 119 15.94 -13.82 -16.13
C ASP A 119 14.98 -14.72 -15.33
N TYR A 120 14.18 -15.53 -16.03
CA TYR A 120 13.28 -16.49 -15.41
C TYR A 120 14.03 -17.54 -14.57
N LEU A 121 15.11 -18.13 -15.13
CA LEU A 121 15.96 -19.08 -14.41
C LEU A 121 16.65 -18.45 -13.20
N ILE A 122 17.07 -17.18 -13.28
CA ILE A 122 17.61 -16.45 -12.13
C ILE A 122 16.56 -16.31 -11.04
N GLY A 123 15.34 -15.90 -11.39
CA GLY A 123 14.27 -15.76 -10.41
C GLY A 123 13.92 -17.09 -9.74
N ILE A 124 13.91 -18.21 -10.49
CA ILE A 124 13.78 -19.55 -9.90
C ILE A 124 14.96 -19.88 -8.97
N GLY A 125 16.19 -19.61 -9.40
CA GLY A 125 17.37 -19.81 -8.55
C GLY A 125 17.30 -19.00 -7.25
N PHE A 126 16.84 -17.76 -7.34
CA PHE A 126 16.63 -16.89 -6.19
C PHE A 126 15.53 -17.41 -5.26
N PHE A 127 14.43 -17.90 -5.83
CA PHE A 127 13.37 -18.55 -5.07
C PHE A 127 13.92 -19.75 -4.27
N PHE A 128 14.63 -20.67 -4.91
CA PHE A 128 15.21 -21.82 -4.22
C PHE A 128 16.29 -21.42 -3.22
N SER A 129 17.04 -20.35 -3.48
CA SER A 129 18.02 -19.84 -2.51
C SER A 129 17.33 -19.29 -1.26
N ALA A 130 16.15 -18.68 -1.41
CA ALA A 130 15.36 -18.23 -0.28
C ALA A 130 14.81 -19.38 0.54
N VAL A 131 14.21 -20.39 -0.11
CA VAL A 131 13.81 -21.63 0.55
C VAL A 131 15.01 -22.25 1.29
N GLY A 132 16.14 -22.40 0.62
CA GLY A 132 17.35 -23.00 1.18
C GLY A 132 17.89 -22.24 2.40
N VAL A 133 17.94 -20.91 2.35
CA VAL A 133 18.43 -20.09 3.47
C VAL A 133 17.45 -20.08 4.64
N LEU A 134 16.15 -19.97 4.39
CA LEU A 134 15.14 -19.95 5.45
C LEU A 134 15.14 -21.26 6.25
N TRP A 135 15.11 -22.39 5.55
CA TRP A 135 15.12 -23.71 6.20
C TRP A 135 16.49 -24.08 6.75
N GLY A 136 17.56 -23.71 6.05
CA GLY A 136 18.93 -23.84 6.56
C GLY A 136 19.12 -23.08 7.88
N SER A 137 18.61 -21.85 7.98
CA SER A 137 18.63 -21.08 9.23
C SER A 137 17.77 -21.74 10.31
N ARG A 138 16.59 -22.30 9.98
CA ARG A 138 15.74 -23.01 10.94
C ARG A 138 16.41 -24.26 11.50
N TRP A 139 17.13 -24.98 10.65
CA TRP A 139 17.94 -26.14 11.05
C TRP A 139 19.10 -25.71 11.96
N LEU A 140 19.84 -24.66 11.58
CA LEU A 140 20.93 -24.11 12.40
C LEU A 140 20.45 -23.65 13.78
N ILE A 141 19.26 -23.04 13.86
CA ILE A 141 18.61 -22.69 15.13
C ILE A 141 18.35 -23.95 15.96
N GLY A 142 17.89 -25.04 15.35
CA GLY A 142 17.67 -26.30 16.07
C GLY A 142 18.95 -26.93 16.59
N GLU A 143 20.00 -26.95 15.79
CA GLU A 143 21.32 -27.41 16.23
C GLU A 143 21.86 -26.55 17.38
N ALA A 144 21.70 -25.22 17.28
CA ALA A 144 22.13 -24.30 18.33
C ALA A 144 21.30 -24.45 19.62
N ALA A 145 19.99 -24.68 19.51
CA ALA A 145 19.10 -24.85 20.66
C ALA A 145 19.44 -26.07 21.53
N SER A 146 20.09 -27.09 20.95
CA SER A 146 20.59 -28.24 21.72
C SER A 146 21.71 -27.87 22.70
N ASN A 147 22.45 -26.80 22.42
CA ASN A 147 23.64 -26.38 23.16
C ASN A 147 23.48 -25.04 23.90
N TYR A 148 22.56 -24.19 23.45
CA TYR A 148 22.39 -22.82 23.94
C TYR A 148 20.94 -22.58 24.37
N SER A 149 20.74 -22.27 25.64
CA SER A 149 19.41 -22.03 26.23
C SER A 149 18.69 -20.78 25.71
N TRP A 150 19.41 -19.84 25.07
CA TRP A 150 18.83 -18.61 24.53
C TRP A 150 17.79 -18.87 23.42
N PHE A 151 17.91 -19.99 22.69
CA PHE A 151 16.97 -20.37 21.63
C PHE A 151 15.76 -21.17 22.14
N LEU A 152 15.66 -21.42 23.45
CA LEU A 152 14.57 -22.19 24.05
C LEU A 152 13.61 -21.25 24.77
N ASN A 153 12.32 -21.53 24.62
CA ASN A 153 11.29 -20.88 25.42
C ASN A 153 11.26 -21.48 26.83
N GLU A 154 10.94 -20.65 27.82
CA GLU A 154 10.79 -21.10 29.20
C GLU A 154 9.72 -22.20 29.28
N GLY A 155 10.07 -23.34 29.86
CA GLY A 155 9.15 -24.48 30.01
C GLY A 155 9.00 -25.39 28.79
N ILE A 156 9.63 -25.09 27.65
CA ILE A 156 9.60 -25.94 26.44
C ILE A 156 11.03 -26.45 26.16
N PRO A 157 11.38 -27.68 26.59
CA PRO A 157 12.70 -28.24 26.28
C PRO A 157 12.85 -28.55 24.80
N TYR A 158 14.10 -28.57 24.31
CA TYR A 158 14.40 -29.03 22.96
C TYR A 158 13.89 -30.46 22.73
N SER A 159 13.26 -30.68 21.58
CA SER A 159 12.79 -31.98 21.09
C SER A 159 13.01 -32.03 19.57
N ASP A 160 13.09 -33.22 18.96
CA ASP A 160 13.23 -33.34 17.51
C ASP A 160 11.89 -33.11 16.76
N THR A 161 10.77 -33.22 17.47
CA THR A 161 9.41 -32.94 17.00
C THR A 161 8.68 -32.03 17.98
N ASP A 162 7.71 -31.26 17.49
CA ASP A 162 6.79 -30.46 18.31
C ASP A 162 7.46 -29.46 19.27
N TRP A 163 8.52 -28.80 18.82
CA TRP A 163 9.15 -27.70 19.55
C TRP A 163 9.22 -26.41 18.72
N SER A 164 9.14 -25.28 19.40
CA SER A 164 9.36 -23.95 18.84
C SER A 164 10.59 -23.28 19.46
N PRO A 165 11.43 -22.61 18.67
CA PRO A 165 12.44 -21.68 19.17
C PRO A 165 11.83 -20.50 19.92
N SER A 166 12.66 -19.79 20.67
CA SER A 166 12.31 -18.50 21.26
C SER A 166 12.22 -17.37 20.22
N ALA A 167 11.61 -16.24 20.61
CA ALA A 167 11.46 -15.05 19.77
C ALA A 167 12.79 -14.54 19.18
N GLU A 168 13.90 -14.74 19.89
CA GLU A 168 15.25 -14.32 19.48
C GLU A 168 15.73 -15.03 18.21
N ALA A 169 15.22 -16.23 17.95
CA ALA A 169 15.48 -16.96 16.73
C ALA A 169 14.94 -16.25 15.48
N ILE A 170 13.95 -15.36 15.63
CA ILE A 170 13.42 -14.53 14.54
C ILE A 170 14.54 -13.63 13.98
N TYR A 171 15.41 -13.09 14.83
CA TYR A 171 16.55 -12.28 14.37
C TYR A 171 17.56 -13.08 13.55
N VAL A 172 17.74 -14.36 13.84
CA VAL A 172 18.60 -15.24 13.04
C VAL A 172 18.04 -15.39 11.62
N GLN A 173 16.73 -15.59 11.48
CA GLN A 173 16.09 -15.66 10.17
C GLN A 173 16.07 -14.31 9.45
N LEU A 174 15.90 -13.20 10.17
CA LEU A 174 16.03 -11.85 9.64
C LEU A 174 17.43 -11.63 9.05
N ALA A 175 18.48 -11.93 9.82
CA ALA A 175 19.86 -11.79 9.41
C ALA A 175 20.18 -12.68 8.20
N ALA A 176 19.72 -13.93 8.21
CA ALA A 176 19.88 -14.86 7.09
C ALA A 176 19.21 -14.33 5.81
N CYS A 177 18.00 -13.79 5.93
CA CYS A 177 17.28 -13.16 4.82
C CYS A 177 18.05 -11.94 4.27
N PHE A 178 18.61 -11.09 5.13
CA PHE A 178 19.40 -9.94 4.71
C PHE A 178 20.70 -10.33 4.01
N ILE A 179 21.41 -11.34 4.51
CA ILE A 179 22.61 -11.88 3.85
C ILE A 179 22.25 -12.41 2.46
N LEU A 180 21.13 -13.14 2.34
CA LEU A 180 20.65 -13.65 1.07
C LEU A 180 20.33 -12.51 0.09
N ILE A 181 19.52 -11.55 0.52
CA ILE A 181 19.14 -10.38 -0.30
C ILE A 181 20.38 -9.62 -0.74
N PHE A 182 21.34 -9.43 0.16
CA PHE A 182 22.60 -8.76 -0.17
C PHE A 182 23.35 -9.52 -1.27
N GLY A 183 23.48 -10.84 -1.16
CA GLY A 183 24.05 -11.70 -2.20
C GLY A 183 23.31 -11.62 -3.53
N GLN A 184 21.98 -11.67 -3.50
CA GLN A 184 21.11 -11.54 -4.68
C GLN A 184 21.29 -10.17 -5.36
N VAL A 185 21.29 -9.08 -4.59
CA VAL A 185 21.51 -7.72 -5.09
C VAL A 185 22.90 -7.56 -5.68
N MET A 186 23.94 -8.07 -5.02
CA MET A 186 25.31 -8.06 -5.55
C MET A 186 25.40 -8.80 -6.88
N TYR A 187 24.71 -9.93 -7.02
CA TYR A 187 24.67 -10.69 -8.26
C TYR A 187 23.91 -9.95 -9.36
N LEU A 188 22.70 -9.46 -9.08
CA LEU A 188 21.87 -8.72 -10.04
C LEU A 188 22.56 -7.47 -10.58
N ASN A 189 23.28 -6.73 -9.72
CA ASN A 189 24.00 -5.52 -10.13
C ASN A 189 25.15 -5.81 -11.11
N ARG A 190 25.64 -7.06 -11.20
CA ARG A 190 26.69 -7.47 -12.15
C ARG A 190 26.13 -7.89 -13.51
N LEU A 191 24.81 -8.06 -13.62
CA LEU A 191 24.16 -8.53 -14.84
C LEU A 191 23.77 -7.36 -15.73
N LYS A 192 23.90 -7.55 -17.05
CA LYS A 192 23.43 -6.60 -18.08
C LYS A 192 22.26 -7.24 -18.83
N GLY A 193 21.19 -6.48 -19.06
CA GLY A 193 19.99 -6.93 -19.78
C GLY A 193 18.71 -6.87 -18.94
N LYS A 194 17.69 -7.62 -19.35
CA LYS A 194 16.40 -7.70 -18.63
C LYS A 194 16.56 -8.60 -17.40
N VAL A 195 16.47 -8.00 -16.21
CA VAL A 195 16.62 -8.68 -14.90
C VAL A 195 15.40 -8.46 -13.99
N ILE A 196 14.25 -8.14 -14.58
CA ILE A 196 13.07 -7.67 -13.85
C ILE A 196 12.51 -8.79 -12.97
N PHE A 197 12.48 -10.03 -13.47
CA PHE A 197 11.95 -11.15 -12.69
C PHE A 197 12.85 -11.51 -11.51
N GLY A 198 14.18 -11.52 -11.70
CA GLY A 198 15.14 -11.66 -10.60
C GLY A 198 14.96 -10.60 -9.51
N TRP A 199 14.79 -9.33 -9.90
CA TRP A 199 14.48 -8.24 -8.96
C TRP A 199 13.13 -8.41 -8.25
N SER A 200 12.10 -8.91 -8.93
CA SER A 200 10.80 -9.21 -8.32
C SER A 200 10.94 -10.24 -7.21
N VAL A 201 11.62 -11.36 -7.47
CA VAL A 201 11.77 -12.43 -6.47
C VAL A 201 12.59 -11.95 -5.27
N ALA A 202 13.69 -11.23 -5.51
CA ALA A 202 14.49 -10.64 -4.44
C ALA A 202 13.68 -9.63 -3.59
N THR A 203 12.78 -8.88 -4.22
CA THR A 203 11.89 -7.94 -3.55
C THR A 203 10.82 -8.63 -2.72
N PHE A 204 10.22 -9.70 -3.24
CA PHE A 204 9.14 -10.42 -2.56
C PHE A 204 9.62 -11.35 -1.46
N THR A 205 10.85 -11.88 -1.56
CA THR A 205 11.45 -12.77 -0.54
C THR A 205 11.27 -12.26 0.91
N PRO A 206 11.64 -11.01 1.26
CA PRO A 206 11.43 -10.52 2.62
C PRO A 206 9.95 -10.38 3.03
N LEU A 207 9.06 -10.00 2.12
CA LEU A 207 7.61 -9.91 2.41
C LEU A 207 7.00 -11.27 2.64
N VAL A 208 7.38 -12.20 1.79
CA VAL A 208 6.90 -13.56 1.87
C VAL A 208 7.39 -14.17 3.18
N LEU A 209 8.65 -14.00 3.56
CA LEU A 209 9.14 -14.39 4.89
C LEU A 209 8.27 -13.82 6.01
N ALA A 210 7.98 -12.52 5.98
CA ALA A 210 7.12 -11.89 6.99
C ALA A 210 5.70 -12.48 7.00
N ILE A 211 5.10 -12.78 5.85
CA ILE A 211 3.75 -13.39 5.75
C ILE A 211 3.75 -14.83 6.25
N ILE A 212 4.77 -15.61 5.92
CA ILE A 212 4.87 -17.01 6.34
C ILE A 212 5.14 -17.10 7.82
N GLY A 213 5.98 -16.19 8.33
CA GLY A 213 6.28 -16.05 9.75
C GLY A 213 5.02 -15.86 10.60
N PHE A 214 3.90 -15.39 10.03
CA PHE A 214 2.65 -15.16 10.74
C PHE A 214 2.27 -16.31 11.70
N GLY A 215 2.32 -17.56 11.25
CA GLY A 215 2.07 -18.70 12.14
C GLY A 215 3.26 -19.07 13.03
N PRO A 216 4.41 -19.46 12.46
CA PRO A 216 5.56 -19.93 13.23
C PRO A 216 6.15 -18.88 14.17
N TRP A 217 6.36 -17.64 13.73
CA TRP A 217 6.97 -16.59 14.55
C TRP A 217 6.06 -16.15 15.69
N MET A 218 4.73 -16.14 15.48
CA MET A 218 3.79 -15.94 16.59
C MET A 218 3.96 -17.04 17.63
N ARG A 219 4.01 -18.31 17.23
CA ARG A 219 4.30 -19.42 18.16
C ARG A 219 5.65 -19.32 18.86
N TRP A 220 6.68 -18.80 18.19
CA TRP A 220 8.01 -18.61 18.80
C TRP A 220 8.00 -17.50 19.84
N SER A 221 7.10 -16.53 19.66
CA SER A 221 6.87 -15.38 20.51
C SER A 221 5.71 -15.57 21.50
N ASN A 222 5.31 -16.82 21.76
CA ASN A 222 4.19 -17.18 22.65
C ASN A 222 2.87 -16.46 22.30
N ASP A 223 2.60 -16.32 21.00
CA ASP A 223 1.44 -15.64 20.40
C ASP A 223 1.28 -14.16 20.79
N ILE A 224 2.39 -13.52 21.20
CA ILE A 224 2.46 -12.09 21.51
C ILE A 224 3.35 -11.38 20.49
N VAL A 225 2.99 -10.16 20.13
CA VAL A 225 3.83 -9.28 19.30
C VAL A 225 5.00 -8.74 20.14
N SER A 226 6.12 -9.45 20.09
CA SER A 226 7.37 -9.09 20.75
C SER A 226 8.19 -8.06 19.97
N TRP A 227 9.25 -7.55 20.60
CA TRP A 227 10.19 -6.62 19.99
C TRP A 227 10.91 -7.23 18.79
N GLU A 228 11.31 -8.49 18.93
CA GLU A 228 12.00 -9.30 17.92
C GLU A 228 11.16 -9.39 16.65
N LEU A 229 9.87 -9.69 16.83
CA LEU A 229 8.90 -9.82 15.78
C LEU A 229 8.61 -8.46 15.13
N GLY A 230 8.35 -7.42 15.93
CA GLY A 230 8.04 -6.07 15.44
C GLY A 230 9.17 -5.46 14.61
N ILE A 231 10.41 -5.51 15.12
CA ILE A 231 11.60 -5.02 14.40
C ILE A 231 11.80 -5.80 13.10
N SER A 232 11.60 -7.12 13.13
CA SER A 232 11.77 -7.96 11.95
C SER A 232 10.75 -7.65 10.84
N ILE A 233 9.47 -7.48 11.20
CA ILE A 233 8.42 -7.10 10.24
C ILE A 233 8.73 -5.75 9.60
N ILE A 234 9.02 -4.73 10.40
CA ILE A 234 9.33 -3.38 9.90
C ILE A 234 10.56 -3.44 8.98
N SER A 235 11.61 -4.16 9.39
CA SER A 235 12.86 -4.22 8.64
C SER A 235 12.69 -4.98 7.32
N LEU A 236 11.97 -6.10 7.30
CA LEU A 236 11.72 -6.88 6.07
C LEU A 236 10.83 -6.11 5.08
N THR A 237 9.76 -5.49 5.57
CA THR A 237 8.86 -4.67 4.73
C THR A 237 9.59 -3.45 4.17
N ALA A 238 10.39 -2.76 4.98
CA ALA A 238 11.20 -1.63 4.53
C ALA A 238 12.23 -2.02 3.47
N VAL A 239 12.97 -3.12 3.69
CA VAL A 239 13.94 -3.64 2.70
C VAL A 239 13.24 -4.05 1.41
N SER A 240 12.09 -4.72 1.49
CA SER A 240 11.28 -5.05 0.32
C SER A 240 10.91 -3.81 -0.50
N MET A 241 10.30 -2.82 0.15
CA MET A 241 9.89 -1.59 -0.54
C MET A 241 11.09 -0.85 -1.15
N TRP A 242 12.24 -0.85 -0.48
CA TRP A 242 13.45 -0.27 -1.03
C TRP A 242 14.00 -1.03 -2.26
N LEU A 243 14.00 -2.37 -2.23
CA LEU A 243 14.39 -3.20 -3.37
C LEU A 243 13.45 -3.00 -4.56
N SER A 244 12.17 -2.80 -4.30
CA SER A 244 11.17 -2.55 -5.33
C SER A 244 11.48 -1.29 -6.15
N LEU A 245 12.08 -0.24 -5.55
CA LEU A 245 12.55 0.95 -6.27
C LEU A 245 13.73 0.65 -7.20
N ARG A 246 14.58 -0.32 -6.84
CA ARG A 246 15.72 -0.75 -7.67
C ARG A 246 15.29 -1.58 -8.87
N SER A 247 14.16 -2.30 -8.76
CA SER A 247 13.57 -3.04 -9.88
C SER A 247 13.13 -2.14 -11.04
N ASN A 248 13.05 -0.82 -10.83
CA ASN A 248 12.54 0.18 -11.77
C ASN A 248 11.11 -0.14 -12.30
N SER A 249 10.34 -0.90 -11.52
CA SER A 249 8.97 -1.26 -11.84
C SER A 249 8.03 -0.72 -10.77
N GLY A 250 7.25 0.29 -11.12
CA GLY A 250 6.21 0.81 -10.22
C GLY A 250 5.20 -0.24 -9.79
N ILE A 251 4.99 -1.29 -10.59
CA ILE A 251 4.13 -2.43 -10.26
C ILE A 251 4.69 -3.22 -9.08
N ILE A 252 5.99 -3.49 -9.07
CA ILE A 252 6.64 -4.24 -7.98
C ILE A 252 6.57 -3.42 -6.70
N PHE A 253 6.78 -2.10 -6.78
CA PHE A 253 6.60 -1.19 -5.64
C PHE A 253 5.17 -1.21 -5.11
N ALA A 254 4.17 -1.17 -5.99
CA ALA A 254 2.75 -1.22 -5.60
C ALA A 254 2.43 -2.50 -4.81
N ILE A 255 2.83 -3.65 -5.33
CA ILE A 255 2.61 -4.94 -4.65
C ILE A 255 3.34 -4.93 -3.31
N ALA A 256 4.59 -4.49 -3.29
CA ALA A 256 5.40 -4.51 -2.07
C ALA A 256 4.83 -3.61 -0.97
N ALA A 257 4.40 -2.40 -1.34
CA ALA A 257 3.80 -1.45 -0.41
C ALA A 257 2.48 -1.99 0.15
N LEU A 258 1.60 -2.55 -0.69
CA LEU A 258 0.30 -3.09 -0.27
C LEU A 258 0.45 -4.35 0.60
N ALA A 259 1.33 -5.28 0.21
CA ALA A 259 1.60 -6.45 1.02
C ALA A 259 2.21 -6.05 2.38
N SER A 260 3.09 -5.04 2.41
CA SER A 260 3.71 -4.56 3.65
C SER A 260 2.68 -4.09 4.67
N GLY A 261 1.63 -3.42 4.21
CA GLY A 261 0.65 -2.85 5.11
C GLY A 261 -0.47 -3.82 5.51
N ILE A 262 -0.73 -4.87 4.71
CA ILE A 262 -1.59 -6.00 5.11
C ILE A 262 -0.94 -6.85 6.21
N ILE A 263 0.39 -7.00 6.21
CA ILE A 263 1.11 -7.89 7.14
C ILE A 263 0.74 -7.61 8.62
N PRO A 264 0.85 -6.39 9.15
CA PRO A 264 0.47 -6.12 10.54
C PRO A 264 -0.97 -6.47 10.89
N ILE A 265 -1.93 -6.32 9.96
CA ILE A 265 -3.33 -6.71 10.19
C ILE A 265 -3.40 -8.22 10.40
N LEU A 266 -2.69 -9.00 9.58
CA LEU A 266 -2.65 -10.46 9.76
C LEU A 266 -2.11 -10.80 11.15
N TYR A 267 -0.96 -10.26 11.54
CA TYR A 267 -0.36 -10.53 12.85
C TYR A 267 -1.26 -10.14 14.02
N GLU A 268 -2.01 -9.04 13.92
CA GLU A 268 -2.97 -8.66 14.97
C GLU A 268 -4.10 -9.68 15.11
N MET A 269 -4.56 -10.31 14.02
CA MET A 269 -5.60 -11.34 14.09
C MET A 269 -5.16 -12.62 14.85
N GLN A 270 -3.86 -12.84 15.05
CA GLN A 270 -3.31 -13.93 15.86
C GLN A 270 -2.73 -13.46 17.19
N ASN A 271 -2.62 -12.14 17.39
CA ASN A 271 -2.07 -11.57 18.62
C ASN A 271 -3.01 -11.89 19.79
N ASN A 272 -2.52 -12.67 20.74
CA ASN A 272 -3.29 -13.11 21.89
C ASN A 272 -2.50 -12.83 23.19
N PRO A 273 -2.38 -11.55 23.58
CA PRO A 273 -1.71 -11.18 24.82
C PRO A 273 -2.48 -11.70 26.04
N ALA A 274 -1.75 -12.04 27.10
CA ALA A 274 -2.35 -12.53 28.35
C ALA A 274 -3.23 -11.49 29.05
N ASP A 275 -2.93 -10.20 28.83
CA ASP A 275 -3.68 -9.06 29.34
C ASP A 275 -4.07 -8.12 28.17
N ASP A 276 -5.24 -7.47 28.27
CA ASP A 276 -5.78 -6.56 27.24
C ASP A 276 -4.84 -5.38 26.89
N THR A 277 -3.84 -5.11 27.74
CA THR A 277 -2.80 -4.08 27.52
C THR A 277 -1.92 -4.34 26.30
N GLY A 278 -1.83 -5.58 25.80
CA GLY A 278 -1.06 -5.94 24.61
C GLY A 278 -1.82 -5.87 23.28
N ALA A 279 -3.14 -5.67 23.32
CA ALA A 279 -3.99 -5.66 22.14
C ALA A 279 -3.70 -4.40 21.29
N GLY A 280 -3.50 -4.56 19.98
CA GLY A 280 -3.13 -3.46 19.08
C GLY A 280 -1.63 -3.31 18.82
N GLY A 281 -0.80 -4.15 19.42
CA GLY A 281 0.65 -4.15 19.25
C GLY A 281 1.11 -4.41 17.82
N ALA A 282 0.52 -5.39 17.14
CA ALA A 282 0.85 -5.68 15.75
C ALA A 282 0.31 -4.58 14.84
N LEU A 283 -0.95 -4.17 15.00
CA LEU A 283 -1.56 -3.16 14.14
C LEU A 283 -0.83 -1.81 14.22
N SER A 284 -0.28 -1.48 15.39
CA SER A 284 0.56 -0.28 15.59
C SER A 284 1.83 -0.30 14.73
N LEU A 285 2.32 -1.46 14.28
CA LEU A 285 3.47 -1.55 13.37
C LEU A 285 3.21 -0.89 12.01
N ILE A 286 1.94 -0.78 11.59
CA ILE A 286 1.53 -0.06 10.37
C ILE A 286 2.06 1.38 10.39
N ILE A 287 2.14 2.02 11.55
CA ILE A 287 2.64 3.39 11.69
C ILE A 287 4.05 3.51 11.11
N PHE A 288 4.95 2.59 11.46
CA PHE A 288 6.32 2.59 10.94
C PHE A 288 6.36 2.27 9.44
N ILE A 289 5.50 1.35 9.00
CA ILE A 289 5.39 0.97 7.59
C ILE A 289 4.90 2.14 6.74
N ILE A 290 3.89 2.90 7.20
CA ILE A 290 3.39 4.10 6.52
C ILE A 290 4.50 5.15 6.38
N ILE A 291 5.33 5.35 7.41
CA ILE A 291 6.45 6.30 7.34
C ILE A 291 7.39 5.93 6.18
N VAL A 292 7.75 4.65 6.08
CA VAL A 292 8.60 4.15 4.99
C VAL A 292 7.89 4.25 3.64
N GLN A 293 6.62 3.81 3.54
CA GLN A 293 5.82 3.89 2.32
C GLN A 293 5.72 5.34 1.80
N GLY A 294 5.40 6.30 2.69
CA GLY A 294 5.23 7.70 2.36
C GLY A 294 6.53 8.36 1.88
N TRP A 295 7.64 8.05 2.54
CA TRP A 295 8.96 8.51 2.13
C TRP A 295 9.35 7.99 0.74
N LEU A 296 9.16 6.69 0.49
CA LEU A 296 9.51 6.06 -0.79
C LEU A 296 8.53 6.43 -1.93
N ALA A 297 7.26 6.68 -1.62
CA ALA A 297 6.25 7.12 -2.60
C ALA A 297 6.60 8.48 -3.25
N ALA A 298 7.44 9.28 -2.59
CA ALA A 298 7.93 10.55 -3.11
C ALA A 298 9.09 10.42 -4.11
N ASP A 299 9.64 9.22 -4.31
CA ASP A 299 10.77 8.97 -5.22
C ASP A 299 10.38 9.24 -6.69
N HIS A 300 11.32 9.81 -7.45
CA HIS A 300 11.17 10.18 -8.85
C HIS A 300 11.16 8.96 -9.78
N ARG A 301 11.79 7.85 -9.39
CA ARG A 301 11.88 6.60 -10.18
C ARG A 301 10.52 5.96 -10.41
N LEU A 302 9.56 6.19 -9.51
CA LEU A 302 8.21 5.69 -9.64
C LEU A 302 7.43 6.45 -10.70
N ARG A 303 6.66 5.73 -11.53
CA ARG A 303 5.75 6.34 -12.50
C ARG A 303 4.58 7.01 -11.79
N GLN A 304 4.38 8.29 -12.06
CA GLN A 304 3.32 9.07 -11.42
C GLN A 304 1.93 8.48 -11.68
N ASP A 305 1.60 8.10 -12.91
CA ASP A 305 0.27 7.56 -13.26
C ASP A 305 -0.08 6.32 -12.45
N LEU A 306 0.91 5.44 -12.23
CA LEU A 306 0.73 4.24 -11.44
C LEU A 306 0.51 4.59 -9.97
N MET A 307 1.33 5.49 -9.42
CA MET A 307 1.22 5.93 -8.02
C MET A 307 -0.13 6.57 -7.70
N GLN A 308 -0.78 7.21 -8.68
CA GLN A 308 -2.11 7.76 -8.47
C GLN A 308 -3.11 6.66 -8.11
N TRP A 309 -3.12 5.54 -8.83
CA TRP A 309 -4.01 4.42 -8.55
C TRP A 309 -3.62 3.65 -7.30
N VAL A 310 -2.32 3.44 -7.08
CA VAL A 310 -1.82 2.75 -5.88
C VAL A 310 -2.24 3.50 -4.61
N SER A 311 -2.29 4.83 -4.64
CA SER A 311 -2.71 5.60 -3.47
C SER A 311 -4.14 5.35 -2.99
N ILE A 312 -5.05 4.87 -3.85
CA ILE A 312 -6.40 4.44 -3.41
C ILE A 312 -6.27 3.27 -2.43
N PHE A 313 -5.46 2.29 -2.79
CA PHE A 313 -5.30 1.07 -2.01
C PHE A 313 -4.50 1.33 -0.73
N LEU A 314 -3.45 2.16 -0.80
CA LEU A 314 -2.67 2.55 0.39
C LEU A 314 -3.54 3.30 1.41
N VAL A 315 -4.41 4.21 0.94
CA VAL A 315 -5.40 4.86 1.81
C VAL A 315 -6.41 3.86 2.35
N GLY A 316 -6.94 2.99 1.48
CA GLY A 316 -7.97 2.01 1.85
C GLY A 316 -7.50 1.04 2.92
N GLU A 317 -6.23 0.64 2.88
CA GLU A 317 -5.62 -0.21 3.89
C GLU A 317 -5.52 0.48 5.26
N VAL A 318 -5.13 1.77 5.29
CA VAL A 318 -5.13 2.51 6.56
C VAL A 318 -6.55 2.72 7.09
N ILE A 319 -7.52 2.98 6.21
CA ILE A 319 -8.93 3.06 6.59
C ILE A 319 -9.39 1.72 7.18
N LEU A 320 -9.03 0.60 6.56
CA LEU A 320 -9.32 -0.74 7.08
C LEU A 320 -8.69 -0.94 8.47
N ALA A 321 -7.43 -0.55 8.66
CA ALA A 321 -6.76 -0.60 9.95
C ALA A 321 -7.47 0.28 11.00
N MET A 322 -7.94 1.47 10.63
CA MET A 322 -8.71 2.34 11.53
C MET A 322 -10.06 1.72 11.92
N VAL A 323 -10.74 1.07 10.99
CA VAL A 323 -11.99 0.34 11.26
C VAL A 323 -11.72 -0.80 12.23
N PHE A 324 -10.69 -1.61 11.98
CA PHE A 324 -10.32 -2.73 12.83
C PHE A 324 -9.90 -2.27 14.23
N ALA A 325 -9.07 -1.23 14.32
CA ALA A 325 -8.68 -0.60 15.58
C ALA A 325 -9.87 -0.09 16.40
N ARG A 326 -10.93 0.37 15.74
CA ARG A 326 -12.16 0.81 16.42
C ARG A 326 -13.08 -0.34 16.81
N ALA A 327 -13.17 -1.38 15.99
CA ALA A 327 -14.04 -2.51 16.24
C ALA A 327 -13.58 -3.34 17.45
N GLU A 328 -12.28 -3.54 17.57
CA GLU A 328 -11.65 -4.35 18.63
C GLU A 328 -11.05 -3.48 19.75
N GLU A 329 -11.35 -2.18 19.78
CA GLU A 329 -10.85 -1.22 20.80
C GLU A 329 -9.33 -1.31 21.06
N LEU A 330 -8.56 -1.44 19.99
CA LEU A 330 -7.12 -1.73 20.06
C LEU A 330 -6.30 -0.56 20.63
N ASN A 331 -5.33 -0.89 21.47
CA ASN A 331 -4.43 0.08 22.07
C ASN A 331 -3.33 0.53 21.10
N LEU A 332 -2.86 1.76 21.29
CA LEU A 332 -1.70 2.28 20.59
C LEU A 332 -0.42 1.87 21.32
N ILE A 333 0.41 1.07 20.65
CA ILE A 333 1.68 0.57 21.20
C ILE A 333 2.79 0.86 20.19
N LEU A 334 3.66 1.81 20.52
CA LEU A 334 4.78 2.23 19.69
C LEU A 334 6.10 1.89 20.38
N GLY A 335 6.35 0.61 20.62
CA GLY A 335 7.55 0.18 21.32
C GLY A 335 7.49 0.55 22.81
N PRO A 336 8.30 1.51 23.31
CA PRO A 336 8.27 1.87 24.72
C PRO A 336 7.13 2.85 25.05
N PHE A 337 6.45 3.40 24.04
CA PHE A 337 5.32 4.29 24.22
C PHE A 337 4.02 3.48 24.14
N ARG A 338 3.28 3.41 25.25
CA ARG A 338 1.95 2.80 25.31
C ARG A 338 0.94 3.84 25.77
N ALA A 339 -0.13 4.03 25.01
CA ALA A 339 -1.05 5.14 25.24
C ALA A 339 -1.88 4.98 26.53
N ASP A 340 -2.17 3.74 26.92
CA ASP A 340 -2.89 3.33 28.13
C ASP A 340 -2.20 3.81 29.43
N GLU A 341 -0.87 3.93 29.42
CA GLU A 341 -0.09 4.41 30.58
C GLU A 341 -0.28 5.91 30.88
N TYR A 342 -0.86 6.69 29.95
CA TYR A 342 -0.94 8.15 30.05
C TYR A 342 -2.30 8.70 30.53
N GLY A 343 -3.14 7.86 31.16
CA GLY A 343 -4.39 8.29 31.80
C GLY A 343 -5.33 9.01 30.83
N ASP A 344 -5.76 10.23 31.13
CA ASP A 344 -6.72 10.99 30.30
C ASP A 344 -6.27 11.21 28.85
N LEU A 345 -4.94 11.25 28.59
CA LEU A 345 -4.39 11.40 27.24
C LEU A 345 -4.68 10.19 26.35
N SER A 346 -4.86 8.99 26.93
CA SER A 346 -5.20 7.76 26.20
C SER A 346 -6.50 7.89 25.41
N SER A 347 -7.46 8.66 25.93
CA SER A 347 -8.77 8.89 25.31
C SER A 347 -8.71 9.80 24.06
N ILE A 348 -7.60 10.52 23.89
CA ILE A 348 -7.38 11.45 22.78
C ILE A 348 -6.34 10.89 21.81
N ILE A 349 -5.24 10.32 22.31
CA ILE A 349 -4.15 9.75 21.51
C ILE A 349 -4.43 8.27 21.28
N THR A 350 -5.45 7.99 20.47
CA THR A 350 -5.82 6.62 20.11
C THR A 350 -5.06 6.14 18.87
N LEU A 351 -5.08 4.84 18.63
CA LEU A 351 -4.47 4.24 17.44
C LEU A 351 -5.04 4.83 16.13
N GLN A 352 -6.36 5.10 16.08
CA GLN A 352 -6.97 5.72 14.90
C GLN A 352 -6.43 7.13 14.64
N VAL A 353 -6.22 7.94 15.68
CA VAL A 353 -5.68 9.30 15.54
C VAL A 353 -4.24 9.26 15.04
N VAL A 354 -3.41 8.38 15.60
CA VAL A 354 -2.00 8.30 15.19
C VAL A 354 -1.86 7.73 13.78
N LEU A 355 -2.64 6.72 13.39
CA LEU A 355 -2.68 6.25 12.00
C LEU A 355 -3.04 7.40 11.03
N TRP A 356 -4.08 8.18 11.37
CA TRP A 356 -4.49 9.33 10.57
C TRP A 356 -3.40 10.40 10.45
N LEU A 357 -2.76 10.77 11.57
CA LEU A 357 -1.68 11.76 11.61
C LEU A 357 -0.46 11.30 10.82
N VAL A 358 -0.09 10.03 10.95
CA VAL A 358 1.08 9.47 10.29
C VAL A 358 0.85 9.40 8.78
N VAL A 359 -0.35 9.04 8.31
CA VAL A 359 -0.69 9.15 6.89
C VAL A 359 -0.52 10.58 6.39
N LEU A 360 -1.08 11.57 7.11
CA LEU A 360 -0.95 12.97 6.74
C LEU A 360 0.51 13.37 6.60
N LEU A 361 1.34 13.10 7.60
CA LEU A 361 2.74 13.55 7.65
C LEU A 361 3.65 12.78 6.70
N ALA A 362 3.57 11.45 6.67
CA ALA A 362 4.44 10.60 5.87
C ALA A 362 4.19 10.79 4.36
N TYR A 363 2.92 10.93 3.96
CA TYR A 363 2.56 11.09 2.56
C TYR A 363 2.50 12.56 2.10
N PHE A 364 2.70 13.53 3.00
CA PHE A 364 2.71 14.95 2.64
C PHE A 364 3.67 15.27 1.49
N PRO A 365 4.95 14.82 1.50
CA PRO A 365 5.90 15.14 0.43
C PRO A 365 5.48 14.59 -0.94
N ALA A 366 4.90 13.40 -0.97
CA ALA A 366 4.42 12.78 -2.20
C ALA A 366 3.13 13.44 -2.72
N THR A 367 2.29 13.95 -1.82
CA THR A 367 1.08 14.73 -2.15
C THR A 367 1.46 16.05 -2.81
N LEU A 368 2.45 16.77 -2.28
CA LEU A 368 2.98 18.01 -2.88
C LEU A 368 3.54 17.78 -4.29
N LYS A 369 4.05 16.59 -4.58
CA LYS A 369 4.51 16.18 -5.92
C LYS A 369 3.37 15.70 -6.85
N ARG A 370 2.09 15.83 -6.45
CA ARG A 370 0.90 15.35 -7.20
C ARG A 370 0.91 13.84 -7.51
N ARG A 371 1.62 13.04 -6.72
CA ARG A 371 1.76 11.59 -6.99
C ARG A 371 0.61 10.77 -6.43
N ILE A 372 0.03 11.20 -5.31
CA ILE A 372 -0.94 10.43 -4.54
C ILE A 372 -2.21 11.26 -4.22
N PRO A 373 -3.06 11.51 -5.23
CA PRO A 373 -4.22 12.38 -5.11
C PRO A 373 -5.30 11.87 -4.15
N TYR A 374 -5.32 10.57 -3.85
CA TYR A 374 -6.36 9.98 -2.99
C TYR A 374 -6.06 10.17 -1.50
N MET A 375 -4.83 10.54 -1.11
CA MET A 375 -4.49 10.73 0.30
C MET A 375 -5.30 11.84 0.98
N PRO A 376 -5.40 13.07 0.45
CA PRO A 376 -6.24 14.10 1.07
C PRO A 376 -7.72 13.72 1.12
N ILE A 377 -8.20 13.04 0.07
CA ILE A 377 -9.59 12.56 0.00
C ILE A 377 -9.85 11.52 1.09
N GLY A 378 -8.94 10.55 1.23
CA GLY A 378 -8.98 9.50 2.24
C GLY A 378 -8.97 10.04 3.66
N LEU A 379 -8.02 10.94 3.95
CA LEU A 379 -7.91 11.59 5.25
C LEU A 379 -9.17 12.36 5.61
N ALA A 380 -9.77 13.08 4.66
CA ALA A 380 -11.04 13.76 4.88
C ALA A 380 -12.20 12.77 5.07
N ALA A 381 -12.25 11.69 4.29
CA ALA A 381 -13.29 10.66 4.35
C ALA A 381 -13.21 9.78 5.60
N SER A 382 -12.05 9.63 6.23
CA SER A 382 -11.87 8.75 7.38
C SER A 382 -12.18 9.42 8.73
N LEU A 383 -12.46 10.73 8.76
CA LEU A 383 -12.66 11.47 10.02
C LEU A 383 -13.79 10.89 10.88
N PHE A 384 -14.87 10.43 10.27
CA PHE A 384 -16.01 9.86 11.02
C PHE A 384 -15.71 8.52 11.70
N LEU A 385 -14.64 7.83 11.26
CA LEU A 385 -14.22 6.56 11.83
C LEU A 385 -13.53 6.76 13.18
N ILE A 386 -13.04 7.96 13.49
CA ILE A 386 -12.35 8.24 14.74
C ILE A 386 -13.39 8.39 15.86
N VAL A 387 -13.07 7.87 17.03
CA VAL A 387 -13.93 7.98 18.22
C VAL A 387 -14.21 9.47 18.53
N PRO A 388 -15.44 9.88 18.85
CA PRO A 388 -15.80 11.29 19.01
C PRO A 388 -14.88 12.10 19.92
N GLN A 389 -14.47 11.53 21.05
CA GLN A 389 -13.56 12.17 22.02
C GLN A 389 -12.17 12.42 21.41
N ALA A 390 -11.62 11.45 20.68
CA ALA A 390 -10.32 11.55 20.02
C ALA A 390 -10.32 12.40 18.73
N SER A 391 -11.50 12.61 18.14
CA SER A 391 -11.65 13.24 16.82
C SER A 391 -11.27 14.73 16.77
N ILE A 392 -11.09 15.39 17.92
CA ILE A 392 -10.74 16.82 18.00
C ILE A 392 -9.45 17.16 17.25
N ILE A 393 -8.38 16.37 17.45
CA ILE A 393 -7.07 16.63 16.81
C ILE A 393 -7.18 16.51 15.28
N PRO A 394 -7.67 15.40 14.70
CA PRO A 394 -7.86 15.27 13.25
C PRO A 394 -8.74 16.36 12.62
N TRP A 395 -9.83 16.76 13.28
CA TRP A 395 -10.71 17.81 12.76
C TRP A 395 -10.07 19.20 12.79
N VAL A 396 -9.38 19.57 13.88
CA VAL A 396 -8.65 20.85 13.96
C VAL A 396 -7.57 20.93 12.87
N ILE A 397 -6.81 19.86 12.68
CA ILE A 397 -5.81 19.80 11.61
C ILE A 397 -6.47 19.87 10.23
N THR A 398 -7.63 19.22 10.05
CA THR A 398 -8.39 19.31 8.81
C THR A 398 -8.82 20.75 8.52
N ILE A 399 -9.34 21.48 9.50
CA ILE A 399 -9.70 22.90 9.34
C ILE A 399 -8.50 23.75 8.94
N ILE A 400 -7.29 23.41 9.37
CA ILE A 400 -6.06 24.14 8.99
C ILE A 400 -5.59 23.74 7.58
N MET A 401 -5.59 22.43 7.29
CA MET A 401 -5.04 21.88 6.05
C MET A 401 -5.96 22.06 4.84
N LEU A 402 -7.28 22.10 5.05
CA LEU A 402 -8.26 22.21 3.97
C LEU A 402 -8.17 23.59 3.26
N PRO A 403 -8.09 24.74 3.97
CA PRO A 403 -7.77 26.03 3.35
C PRO A 403 -6.43 26.03 2.63
N TYR A 404 -5.40 25.40 3.20
CA TYR A 404 -4.10 25.29 2.54
C TYR A 404 -4.22 24.55 1.20
N LEU A 405 -4.92 23.41 1.19
CA LEU A 405 -5.08 22.57 0.01
C LEU A 405 -5.95 23.22 -1.07
N LEU A 406 -7.03 23.90 -0.70
CA LEU A 406 -7.99 24.50 -1.64
C LEU A 406 -7.58 25.90 -2.11
N ILE A 407 -7.06 26.74 -1.22
CA ILE A 407 -6.89 28.18 -1.47
C ILE A 407 -5.44 28.54 -1.75
N ILE A 408 -4.51 28.01 -0.96
CA ILE A 408 -3.09 28.42 -0.99
C ILE A 408 -2.29 27.61 -2.01
N SER A 409 -2.52 26.30 -2.07
CA SER A 409 -1.79 25.39 -2.95
C SER A 409 -2.08 25.69 -4.42
N LYS A 410 -1.05 26.11 -5.15
CA LYS A 410 -1.08 26.24 -6.62
C LYS A 410 -1.06 24.89 -7.33
N ILE A 411 -0.82 23.82 -6.58
CA ILE A 411 -0.48 22.51 -7.10
C ILE A 411 -1.70 21.56 -7.03
N THR A 412 -2.76 21.87 -6.29
CA THR A 412 -3.91 20.96 -6.19
C THR A 412 -4.71 20.86 -7.51
N ARG A 413 -5.10 19.63 -7.89
CA ARG A 413 -5.99 19.38 -9.04
C ARG A 413 -7.44 19.64 -8.65
N ARG A 414 -8.24 20.26 -9.53
CA ARG A 414 -9.65 20.62 -9.28
C ARG A 414 -10.50 19.43 -8.83
N TRP A 415 -10.39 18.28 -9.50
CA TRP A 415 -11.13 17.08 -9.10
C TRP A 415 -10.75 16.57 -7.69
N VAL A 416 -9.47 16.69 -7.30
CA VAL A 416 -9.02 16.29 -5.95
C VAL A 416 -9.57 17.25 -4.90
N ALA A 417 -9.54 18.56 -5.20
CA ALA A 417 -10.12 19.59 -4.36
C ALA A 417 -11.62 19.34 -4.12
N ASN A 418 -12.37 19.11 -5.19
CA ASN A 418 -13.80 18.75 -5.13
C ASN A 418 -14.06 17.50 -4.29
N SER A 419 -13.33 16.40 -4.56
CA SER A 419 -13.52 15.16 -3.82
C SER A 419 -13.16 15.29 -2.34
N THR A 420 -12.14 16.11 -2.00
CA THR A 420 -11.71 16.32 -0.61
C THR A 420 -12.74 17.11 0.20
N ILE A 421 -13.29 18.20 -0.37
CA ILE A 421 -14.33 18.98 0.32
C ILE A 421 -15.62 18.17 0.48
N THR A 422 -16.02 17.41 -0.54
CA THR A 422 -17.17 16.51 -0.47
C THR A 422 -16.97 15.40 0.56
N ALA A 423 -15.76 14.82 0.62
CA ALA A 423 -15.41 13.81 1.62
C ALA A 423 -15.45 14.38 3.05
N ALA A 424 -14.97 15.61 3.27
CA ALA A 424 -15.07 16.27 4.57
C ALA A 424 -16.52 16.49 5.01
N GLY A 425 -17.38 16.93 4.09
CA GLY A 425 -18.83 17.06 4.33
C GLY A 425 -19.50 15.73 4.66
N ALA A 426 -19.19 14.68 3.89
CA ALA A 426 -19.68 13.33 4.15
C ALA A 426 -19.23 12.81 5.52
N SER A 427 -17.96 13.00 5.89
CA SER A 427 -17.47 12.62 7.22
C SER A 427 -18.15 13.37 8.35
N PHE A 428 -18.36 14.68 8.20
CA PHE A 428 -19.10 15.47 9.19
C PHE A 428 -20.52 14.91 9.37
N PHE A 429 -21.22 14.68 8.27
CA PHE A 429 -22.56 14.11 8.26
C PHE A 429 -22.61 12.73 8.91
N LEU A 430 -21.72 11.82 8.53
CA LEU A 430 -21.66 10.46 9.07
C LEU A 430 -21.32 10.47 10.55
N GLN A 431 -20.34 11.27 10.98
CA GLN A 431 -19.98 11.42 12.38
C GLN A 431 -21.15 11.93 13.22
N SER A 432 -21.93 12.85 12.67
CA SER A 432 -23.08 13.43 13.37
C SER A 432 -24.22 12.45 13.63
N HIS A 433 -24.37 11.40 12.81
CA HIS A 433 -25.46 10.43 12.90
C HIS A 433 -25.05 9.07 13.48
N LEU A 434 -23.85 8.60 13.13
CA LEU A 434 -23.42 7.24 13.48
C LEU A 434 -22.87 7.14 14.90
N ASN A 435 -22.50 8.26 15.52
CA ASN A 435 -21.99 8.28 16.87
C ASN A 435 -23.09 8.75 17.82
N SER A 436 -23.29 8.04 18.95
CA SER A 436 -24.48 8.18 19.82
C SER A 436 -24.77 9.62 20.29
N ASN A 437 -23.74 10.47 20.43
CA ASN A 437 -23.86 11.89 20.78
C ASN A 437 -23.29 12.82 19.68
N GLY A 438 -23.02 12.32 18.48
CA GLY A 438 -22.36 13.08 17.41
C GLY A 438 -20.95 13.53 17.77
N PHE A 439 -20.80 14.81 18.10
CA PHE A 439 -19.53 15.43 18.51
C PHE A 439 -19.43 15.51 20.04
N TYR A 440 -18.26 15.15 20.60
CA TYR A 440 -18.08 15.04 22.05
C TYR A 440 -17.99 16.41 22.75
N TYR A 441 -17.28 17.36 22.14
CA TYR A 441 -17.03 18.68 22.74
C TYR A 441 -18.13 19.69 22.37
N GLU A 442 -18.56 20.47 23.37
CA GLU A 442 -19.57 21.51 23.19
C GLU A 442 -19.13 22.54 22.14
N TYR A 443 -20.06 22.97 21.28
CA TYR A 443 -19.84 23.91 20.17
C TYR A 443 -18.86 23.47 19.07
N PHE A 444 -18.25 22.28 19.18
CA PHE A 444 -17.25 21.84 18.21
C PHE A 444 -17.85 21.64 16.82
N ASP A 445 -19.06 21.08 16.76
CA ASP A 445 -19.88 20.97 15.56
C ASP A 445 -20.10 22.33 14.85
N SER A 446 -20.35 23.38 15.63
CA SER A 446 -20.66 24.73 15.17
C SER A 446 -19.42 25.37 14.55
N VAL A 447 -18.26 25.22 15.20
CA VAL A 447 -16.97 25.67 14.68
C VAL A 447 -16.63 24.96 13.37
N LEU A 448 -16.85 23.64 13.29
CA LEU A 448 -16.62 22.86 12.08
C LEU A 448 -17.50 23.31 10.92
N ILE A 449 -18.80 23.53 11.15
CA ILE A 449 -19.73 24.01 10.12
C ILE A 449 -19.26 25.37 9.58
N ILE A 450 -18.96 26.33 10.45
CA ILE A 450 -18.49 27.66 10.05
C ILE A 450 -17.19 27.53 9.24
N ALA A 451 -16.22 26.77 9.74
CA ALA A 451 -14.93 26.61 9.08
C ALA A 451 -15.05 25.96 7.70
N LEU A 452 -15.87 24.92 7.56
CA LEU A 452 -16.10 24.22 6.29
C LEU A 452 -16.83 25.12 5.28
N LEU A 453 -17.87 25.83 5.71
CA LEU A 453 -18.62 26.76 4.84
C LEU A 453 -17.74 27.90 4.35
N VAL A 454 -17.03 28.59 5.26
CA VAL A 454 -16.14 29.70 4.90
C VAL A 454 -15.04 29.22 3.94
N THR A 455 -14.42 28.08 4.22
CA THR A 455 -13.35 27.55 3.37
C THR A 455 -13.88 27.18 1.98
N SER A 456 -15.06 26.56 1.92
CA SER A 456 -15.72 26.19 0.67
C SER A 456 -16.12 27.43 -0.15
N GLU A 457 -16.62 28.48 0.49
CA GLU A 457 -17.03 29.71 -0.19
C GLU A 457 -15.84 30.49 -0.76
N VAL A 458 -14.76 30.61 0.01
CA VAL A 458 -13.52 31.24 -0.46
C VAL A 458 -12.87 30.42 -1.58
N ALA A 459 -12.97 29.08 -1.53
CA ALA A 459 -12.49 28.23 -2.61
C ALA A 459 -13.34 28.36 -3.88
N ARG A 460 -14.66 28.46 -3.74
CA ARG A 460 -15.61 28.63 -4.85
C ARG A 460 -15.42 29.96 -5.55
N SER A 461 -15.37 31.06 -4.80
CA SER A 461 -15.14 32.42 -5.33
C SER A 461 -13.80 32.57 -6.07
N LYS A 462 -12.82 31.70 -5.79
CA LYS A 462 -11.52 31.65 -6.49
C LYS A 462 -11.47 30.64 -7.65
N ASP A 463 -12.61 30.08 -8.05
CA ASP A 463 -12.75 29.01 -9.06
C ASP A 463 -11.82 27.80 -8.82
N LYS A 464 -11.58 27.49 -7.53
CA LYS A 464 -10.75 26.34 -7.12
C LYS A 464 -11.53 25.05 -7.00
N ILE A 465 -12.83 25.16 -6.73
CA ILE A 465 -13.77 24.05 -6.63
C ILE A 465 -15.01 24.32 -7.48
N ASP A 466 -15.70 23.26 -7.88
CA ASP A 466 -16.96 23.36 -8.61
C ASP A 466 -18.13 23.73 -7.69
N ASN A 467 -19.11 24.45 -8.25
CA ASN A 467 -20.38 24.73 -7.58
C ASN A 467 -21.06 23.45 -7.07
N PHE A 468 -20.97 22.36 -7.83
CA PHE A 468 -21.52 21.06 -7.41
C PHE A 468 -20.88 20.55 -6.10
N ALA A 469 -19.55 20.62 -5.98
CA ALA A 469 -18.85 20.17 -4.78
C ALA A 469 -19.21 21.04 -3.56
N HIS A 470 -19.33 22.35 -3.80
CA HIS A 470 -19.76 23.31 -2.78
C HIS A 470 -21.18 23.04 -2.28
N PHE A 471 -22.15 22.88 -3.19
CA PHE A 471 -23.55 22.61 -2.81
C PHE A 471 -23.73 21.21 -2.22
N THR A 472 -22.92 20.24 -2.63
CA THR A 472 -22.90 18.91 -2.00
C THR A 472 -22.47 19.03 -0.54
N LEU A 473 -21.40 19.79 -0.25
CA LEU A 473 -20.99 20.09 1.13
C LEU A 473 -22.14 20.75 1.89
N LEU A 474 -22.72 21.84 1.35
CA LEU A 474 -23.82 22.55 2.00
C LEU A 474 -24.98 21.61 2.33
N GLY A 475 -25.42 20.81 1.36
CA GLY A 475 -26.47 19.81 1.57
C GLY A 475 -26.12 18.80 2.66
N THR A 476 -24.89 18.28 2.69
CA THR A 476 -24.47 17.35 3.77
C THR A 476 -24.41 18.01 5.15
N LEU A 477 -24.07 19.30 5.23
CA LEU A 477 -24.08 20.04 6.49
C LEU A 477 -25.51 20.32 6.95
N VAL A 478 -26.40 20.78 6.05
CA VAL A 478 -27.80 21.09 6.39
C VAL A 478 -28.56 19.87 6.90
N VAL A 479 -28.32 18.70 6.31
CA VAL A 479 -29.00 17.45 6.72
C VAL A 479 -28.33 16.79 7.94
N SER A 480 -27.25 17.38 8.48
CA SER A 480 -26.56 16.83 9.66
C SER A 480 -27.38 17.00 10.96
N SER A 481 -27.17 16.09 11.92
CA SER A 481 -27.90 16.10 13.20
C SER A 481 -27.77 17.43 13.98
N PRO A 482 -26.58 18.07 14.09
CA PRO A 482 -26.43 19.40 14.71
C PRO A 482 -27.36 20.48 14.18
N VAL A 483 -27.71 20.42 12.89
CA VAL A 483 -28.56 21.43 12.24
C VAL A 483 -30.04 21.09 12.42
N LEU A 484 -30.41 19.82 12.20
CA LEU A 484 -31.81 19.39 12.19
C LEU A 484 -32.38 19.15 13.59
N LEU A 485 -31.56 18.57 14.46
CA LEU A 485 -31.96 18.04 15.77
C LEU A 485 -31.21 18.71 16.93
N GLY A 486 -30.21 19.54 16.63
CA GLY A 486 -29.40 20.21 17.62
C GLY A 486 -30.18 21.25 18.42
N SER A 487 -29.82 21.40 19.69
CA SER A 487 -30.36 22.43 20.58
C SER A 487 -29.67 23.79 20.42
N ASN A 488 -28.55 23.84 19.69
CA ASN A 488 -27.76 25.05 19.53
C ASN A 488 -28.35 25.97 18.45
N VAL A 489 -28.93 27.07 18.90
CA VAL A 489 -29.56 28.10 18.05
C VAL A 489 -28.56 28.74 17.07
N LEU A 490 -27.26 28.78 17.39
CA LEU A 490 -26.25 29.39 16.51
C LEU A 490 -26.09 28.67 15.17
N VAL A 491 -26.30 27.35 15.14
CA VAL A 491 -26.06 26.52 13.97
C VAL A 491 -27.07 26.80 12.84
N PRO A 492 -28.40 26.73 13.08
CA PRO A 492 -29.39 27.09 12.06
C PRO A 492 -29.27 28.53 11.56
N TRP A 493 -29.05 29.51 12.45
CA TRP A 493 -28.90 30.91 12.04
C TRP A 493 -27.65 31.15 11.19
N THR A 494 -26.54 30.46 11.49
CA THR A 494 -25.33 30.51 10.66
C THR A 494 -25.63 30.07 9.23
N ILE A 495 -26.36 28.98 9.06
CA ILE A 495 -26.74 28.48 7.74
C ILE A 495 -27.68 29.44 7.03
N VAL A 496 -28.71 29.97 7.70
CA VAL A 496 -29.64 30.95 7.10
C VAL A 496 -28.90 32.20 6.62
N ILE A 497 -28.07 32.79 7.48
CA ILE A 497 -27.27 33.98 7.15
C ILE A 497 -26.34 33.67 5.97
N TYR A 498 -25.66 32.52 6.03
CA TYR A 498 -24.77 32.07 4.98
C TYR A 498 -25.51 31.96 3.63
N THR A 499 -26.64 31.25 3.60
CA THR A 499 -27.45 31.05 2.40
C THR A 499 -27.90 32.38 1.79
N ILE A 500 -28.37 33.32 2.61
CA ILE A 500 -28.76 34.67 2.16
C ILE A 500 -27.57 35.40 1.53
N ILE A 501 -26.40 35.40 2.20
CA ILE A 501 -25.19 36.06 1.71
C ILE A 501 -24.73 35.44 0.39
N THR A 502 -24.63 34.12 0.31
CA THR A 502 -24.21 33.44 -0.92
C THR A 502 -25.17 33.68 -2.07
N SER A 503 -26.48 33.67 -1.81
CA SER A 503 -27.49 33.92 -2.84
C SER A 503 -27.39 35.35 -3.36
N TYR A 504 -27.18 36.32 -2.46
CA TYR A 504 -26.95 37.72 -2.84
C TYR A 504 -25.68 37.88 -3.71
N LEU A 505 -24.58 37.24 -3.32
CA LEU A 505 -23.33 37.29 -4.08
C LEU A 505 -23.48 36.67 -5.48
N MET A 506 -24.13 35.51 -5.59
CA MET A 506 -24.37 34.85 -6.89
C MET A 506 -25.33 35.64 -7.79
N LEU A 507 -26.36 36.27 -7.21
CA LEU A 507 -27.26 37.16 -7.95
C LEU A 507 -26.53 38.39 -8.50
N ASN A 508 -25.62 38.96 -7.71
CA ASN A 508 -24.82 40.10 -8.15
C ASN A 508 -23.87 39.71 -9.29
N GLU A 509 -23.20 38.55 -9.18
CA GLU A 509 -22.30 38.03 -10.21
C GLU A 509 -23.06 37.67 -11.51
N ALA A 510 -24.26 37.10 -11.41
CA ALA A 510 -25.12 36.82 -12.56
C ALA A 510 -25.61 38.11 -13.26
N ARG A 511 -25.86 39.17 -12.50
CA ARG A 511 -26.25 40.49 -13.02
C ARG A 511 -25.12 41.13 -13.82
N GLU A 512 -23.86 40.94 -13.40
CA GLU A 512 -22.69 41.50 -14.07
C GLU A 512 -22.27 40.69 -15.31
N ASN A 513 -22.33 39.35 -15.27
CA ASN A 513 -21.81 38.48 -16.34
C ASN A 513 -22.83 38.02 -17.40
N LYS A 514 -24.15 38.28 -17.23
CA LYS A 514 -25.23 37.89 -18.17
C LYS A 514 -25.26 36.40 -18.56
N ASP A 515 -24.74 35.50 -17.74
CA ASP A 515 -24.66 34.06 -18.04
C ASP A 515 -25.84 33.29 -17.39
N GLU A 516 -26.70 32.66 -18.20
CA GLU A 516 -27.94 31.98 -17.73
C GLU A 516 -27.68 30.84 -16.73
N ARG A 517 -26.53 30.15 -16.83
CA ARG A 517 -26.15 29.08 -15.89
C ARG A 517 -25.83 29.59 -14.49
N SER A 518 -25.38 30.84 -14.37
CA SER A 518 -25.09 31.47 -13.08
C SER A 518 -26.39 31.82 -12.32
N ALA A 519 -27.44 32.20 -13.05
CA ALA A 519 -28.74 32.55 -12.48
C ALA A 519 -29.48 31.34 -11.90
N MET A 520 -29.44 30.17 -12.58
CA MET A 520 -30.03 28.93 -12.03
C MET A 520 -29.32 28.47 -10.76
N GLY A 521 -27.99 28.58 -10.68
CA GLY A 521 -27.23 28.26 -9.47
C GLY A 521 -27.58 29.17 -8.29
N ALA A 522 -27.79 30.47 -8.55
CA ALA A 522 -28.20 31.45 -7.56
C ALA A 522 -29.61 31.18 -7.01
N SER A 523 -30.56 30.79 -7.86
CA SER A 523 -31.89 30.38 -7.43
C SER A 523 -31.87 29.06 -6.65
N SER A 524 -31.07 28.06 -7.07
CA SER A 524 -30.99 26.80 -6.31
C SER A 524 -30.43 26.98 -4.89
N ALA A 525 -29.53 27.94 -4.68
CA ALA A 525 -29.00 28.26 -3.36
C ALA A 525 -30.07 28.83 -2.40
N LEU A 526 -31.11 29.50 -2.92
CA LEU A 526 -32.23 30.03 -2.12
C LEU A 526 -33.26 28.97 -1.70
N PHE A 527 -33.27 27.81 -2.39
CA PHE A 527 -34.25 26.73 -2.18
C PHE A 527 -33.66 25.48 -1.51
N THR A 528 -32.36 25.50 -1.17
CA THR A 528 -31.69 24.54 -0.27
C THR A 528 -31.51 25.16 1.10
#